data_AF-A0A6B3LUE7-F1
#
_entry.id   AF-A0A6B3LUE7-F1
#
_cell.length_a   1.000
_cell.length_b   1.000
_cell.length_c   1.000
_cell.angle_alpha   90.00
_cell.angle_beta   90.00
_cell.angle_gamma   90.00
#
_symmetry.space_group_name_H-M   'P 1'
#
loop_
_entity.id
_entity.type
_entity.pdbx_description
1 polymer ?
#
loop_
_entity_poly.entity_id
_entity_poly.type
_entity_poly.pdbx_seq_one_letter_code
_entity_poly.pdbx_strand_id
1 'polypeptide(L)'
;MATLNRTIVLNALIKHETLTIDDFAKVGNLGASPGGNHLQLLVDELVQSGHIQTLDGVIPCTYTITDEGIKEGARLAKAGHRNYLY
;
A
#
# COMPACT_ATOMS: atom_id res chain seq x y z
N MET A 1 -9.71 -3.07 14.91
CA MET A 1 -9.53 -2.67 13.50
C MET A 1 -8.06 -2.34 13.31
N ALA A 2 -7.44 -2.81 12.23
CA ALA A 2 -6.04 -2.48 11.95
C ALA A 2 -5.91 -1.01 11.52
N THR A 3 -4.93 -0.31 12.06
CA THR A 3 -4.59 1.06 11.63
C THR A 3 -3.90 1.00 10.27
N LEU A 4 -4.34 1.84 9.33
CA LEU A 4 -3.74 1.91 8.00
C LEU A 4 -2.24 2.27 8.09
N ASN A 5 -1.42 1.50 7.39
CA ASN A 5 0.03 1.67 7.32
C ASN A 5 0.57 1.21 5.95
N ARG A 6 1.86 1.46 5.70
CA ARG A 6 2.55 1.11 4.45
C ARG A 6 2.45 -0.38 4.10
N THR A 7 2.56 -1.27 5.09
CA THR A 7 2.46 -2.73 4.86
C THR A 7 1.12 -3.13 4.28
N ILE A 8 0.04 -2.52 4.78
CA ILE A 8 -1.32 -2.81 4.30
C ILE A 8 -1.49 -2.36 2.84
N VAL A 9 -1.02 -1.16 2.48
CA VAL A 9 -1.09 -0.63 1.11
C VAL A 9 -0.27 -1.49 0.14
N LEU A 10 0.95 -1.86 0.51
CA LEU A 10 1.81 -2.72 -0.30
C LEU A 10 1.21 -4.12 -0.49
N ASN A 11 0.68 -4.73 0.56
CA ASN A 11 0.01 -6.04 0.46
C ASN A 11 -1.22 -6.00 -0.44
N ALA A 12 -1.99 -4.91 -0.41
CA ALA A 12 -3.13 -4.74 -1.31
C ALA A 12 -2.68 -4.72 -2.78
N LEU A 13 -1.62 -3.98 -3.12
CA LEU A 13 -1.08 -3.98 -4.49
C LEU A 13 -0.43 -5.32 -4.88
N ILE A 14 0.24 -6.02 -3.96
CA ILE A 14 0.77 -7.37 -4.24
C ILE A 14 -0.36 -8.32 -4.63
N LYS A 15 -1.52 -8.20 -3.99
CA LYS A 15 -2.68 -9.06 -4.24
C LYS A 15 -3.44 -8.69 -5.52
N HIS A 16 -3.57 -7.41 -5.81
CA HIS A 16 -4.45 -6.90 -6.87
C HIS A 16 -3.70 -6.40 -8.11
N GLU A 17 -2.36 -6.36 -8.05
CA GLU A 17 -1.41 -5.87 -9.06
C GLU A 17 -1.52 -4.36 -9.32
N THR A 18 -2.74 -3.84 -9.51
CA THR A 18 -3.04 -2.43 -9.74
C THR A 18 -4.26 -1.97 -8.95
N LEU A 19 -4.24 -0.75 -8.42
CA LEU A 19 -5.34 -0.17 -7.64
C LEU A 19 -5.45 1.34 -7.88
N THR A 20 -6.67 1.87 -7.86
CA THR A 20 -6.93 3.32 -7.79
C THR A 20 -6.97 3.81 -6.34
N ILE A 21 -6.96 5.13 -6.12
CA ILE A 21 -7.15 5.70 -4.78
C ILE A 21 -8.50 5.30 -4.17
N ASP A 22 -9.55 5.20 -5.00
CA ASP A 22 -10.88 4.78 -4.58
C ASP A 22 -10.92 3.28 -4.23
N ASP A 23 -10.11 2.46 -4.91
CA ASP A 23 -9.97 1.06 -4.54
C ASP A 23 -9.22 0.90 -3.22
N PHE A 24 -8.21 1.72 -2.95
CA PHE A 24 -7.60 1.78 -1.63
C PHE A 24 -8.59 2.26 -0.57
N ALA A 25 -9.49 3.20 -0.87
CA ALA A 25 -10.48 3.69 0.10
C ALA A 25 -11.47 2.59 0.58
N LYS A 26 -11.57 1.45 -0.14
CA LYS A 26 -12.43 0.33 0.24
C LYS A 26 -11.78 -0.51 1.35
N VAL A 27 -12.45 -0.58 2.50
CA VAL A 27 -12.06 -1.46 3.62
C VAL A 27 -11.93 -2.93 3.18
N GLY A 28 -12.73 -3.39 2.21
CA GLY A 28 -12.63 -4.75 1.67
C GLY A 28 -11.29 -5.05 0.97
N ASN A 29 -10.59 -4.02 0.49
CA ASN A 29 -9.31 -4.15 -0.20
C ASN A 29 -8.12 -3.99 0.75
N LEU A 30 -8.22 -3.09 1.74
CA LEU A 30 -7.14 -2.85 2.73
C LEU A 30 -7.27 -3.69 4.01
N GLY A 31 -8.47 -4.16 4.37
CA GLY A 31 -8.74 -4.72 5.70
C GLY A 31 -8.59 -3.70 6.84
N ALA A 32 -8.49 -2.41 6.53
CA ALA A 32 -8.31 -1.29 7.45
C ALA A 32 -9.19 -0.10 7.05
N SER A 33 -9.51 0.77 8.00
CA SER A 33 -10.24 2.02 7.72
C SER A 33 -9.26 3.08 7.23
N PRO A 34 -9.32 3.52 5.96
CA PRO A 34 -8.50 4.62 5.49
C PRO A 34 -9.11 5.94 5.98
N GLY A 35 -8.44 6.63 6.89
CA GLY A 35 -8.71 8.06 7.09
C GLY A 35 -8.25 8.77 5.82
N GLY A 36 -9.14 9.45 5.09
CA GLY A 36 -8.88 9.91 3.70
C GLY A 36 -7.51 10.58 3.49
N ASN A 37 -7.19 11.60 4.29
CA ASN A 37 -5.91 12.32 4.19
C ASN A 37 -4.69 11.43 4.53
N HIS A 38 -4.86 10.46 5.41
CA HIS A 38 -3.79 9.52 5.80
C HIS A 38 -3.49 8.51 4.69
N LEU A 39 -4.50 8.08 3.95
CA LEU A 39 -4.31 7.20 2.81
C LEU A 39 -3.55 7.92 1.68
N GLN A 40 -3.96 9.13 1.33
CA GLN A 40 -3.26 9.90 0.29
C GLN A 40 -1.80 10.14 0.67
N LEU A 41 -1.55 10.55 1.93
CA LEU A 41 -0.19 10.73 2.44
C LEU A 41 0.67 9.46 2.28
N LEU A 42 0.14 8.29 2.67
CA LEU A 42 0.86 7.02 2.54
C LEU A 42 1.15 6.65 1.08
N VAL A 43 0.18 6.86 0.19
CA VAL A 43 0.34 6.60 -1.25
C VAL A 43 1.43 7.52 -1.82
N ASP A 44 1.39 8.81 -1.50
CA ASP A 44 2.37 9.79 -1.96
C ASP A 44 3.78 9.46 -1.45
N GLU A 45 3.90 9.05 -0.18
CA GLU A 45 5.18 8.61 0.41
C GLU A 45 5.74 7.35 -0.28
N LEU A 46 4.88 6.41 -0.67
CA LEU A 46 5.28 5.19 -1.36
C LEU A 46 5.66 5.44 -2.83
N VAL A 47 5.02 6.41 -3.48
CA VAL A 47 5.41 6.90 -4.81
C VAL A 47 6.78 7.57 -4.73
N GLN A 48 6.97 8.50 -3.79
CA GLN A 48 8.24 9.21 -3.61
C GLN A 48 9.41 8.26 -3.29
N SER A 49 9.15 7.18 -2.54
CA SER A 49 10.17 6.17 -2.23
C SER A 49 10.37 5.13 -3.36
N GLY A 50 9.63 5.22 -4.47
CA GLY A 50 9.75 4.30 -5.60
C GLY A 50 9.22 2.89 -5.33
N HIS A 51 8.44 2.69 -4.27
CA HIS A 51 7.85 1.39 -3.93
C HIS A 51 6.60 1.11 -4.76
N ILE A 52 5.90 2.16 -5.18
CA ILE A 52 4.76 2.10 -6.09
C ILE A 52 4.94 3.18 -7.15
N GLN A 53 4.29 3.03 -8.29
CA GLN A 53 4.34 4.02 -9.37
C GLN A 53 2.96 4.22 -9.96
N THR A 54 2.73 5.39 -10.53
CA THR A 54 1.53 5.68 -11.32
C THR A 54 1.66 5.09 -12.72
N LEU A 55 0.57 4.58 -13.26
CA LEU A 55 0.49 4.19 -14.66
C LEU A 55 0.19 5.41 -15.53
N ASP A 56 1.16 5.80 -16.36
CA ASP A 56 1.03 6.95 -17.26
C ASP A 56 -0.05 6.73 -18.31
N GLY A 57 -0.83 7.77 -18.58
CA GLY A 57 -1.89 7.75 -19.60
C GLY A 57 -3.19 7.03 -19.19
N VAL A 58 -3.32 6.61 -17.93
CA VAL A 58 -4.53 5.93 -17.42
C VAL A 58 -5.37 6.88 -16.57
N ILE A 59 -6.69 6.90 -16.83
CA ILE A 59 -7.69 7.63 -16.03
C ILE A 59 -8.78 6.63 -15.60
N PRO A 60 -9.12 6.53 -14.30
CA PRO A 60 -8.56 7.29 -13.18
C PRO A 60 -7.09 6.93 -12.88
N CYS A 61 -6.42 7.80 -12.12
CA CYS A 61 -5.03 7.57 -11.70
C CYS A 61 -4.91 6.20 -11.01
N THR A 62 -4.07 5.34 -11.59
CA THR A 62 -3.93 3.94 -11.18
C THR A 62 -2.49 3.71 -10.75
N TYR A 63 -2.33 3.03 -9.61
CA TYR A 63 -1.05 2.72 -9.00
C TYR A 63 -0.71 1.24 -9.23
N THR A 64 0.56 0.95 -9.45
CA THR A 64 1.11 -0.41 -9.50
C THR A 64 2.32 -0.53 -8.58
N ILE A 65 2.60 -1.74 -8.11
CA ILE A 65 3.76 -2.00 -7.26
C ILE A 65 5.04 -2.20 -8.10
N THR A 66 6.17 -1.75 -7.57
CA THR A 66 7.50 -2.00 -8.14
C THR A 66 8.17 -3.19 -7.47
N ASP A 67 9.25 -3.71 -8.06
CA ASP A 67 10.06 -4.76 -7.43
C ASP A 67 10.58 -4.34 -6.04
N GLU A 68 10.93 -3.07 -5.86
CA GLU A 68 11.35 -2.52 -4.56
C GLU A 68 10.19 -2.48 -3.56
N GLY A 69 8.97 -2.17 -4.02
CA GLY A 69 7.78 -2.26 -3.18
C GLY A 69 7.48 -3.68 -2.71
N ILE A 70 7.68 -4.69 -3.55
CA ILE A 70 7.51 -6.10 -3.19
C ILE A 70 8.52 -6.50 -2.10
N LYS A 71 9.80 -6.14 -2.28
CA LYS A 71 10.86 -6.40 -1.29
C LYS A 71 10.57 -5.71 0.04
N GLU A 72 10.14 -4.46 -0.01
CA GLU A 72 9.80 -3.70 1.20
C GLU A 72 8.58 -4.28 1.92
N GLY A 73 7.54 -4.67 1.18
CA GLY A 73 6.36 -5.35 1.74
C GLY A 73 6.76 -6.62 2.51
N ALA A 74 7.60 -7.45 1.90
CA ALA A 74 8.13 -8.66 2.54
C ALA A 74 8.98 -8.35 3.77
N ARG A 75 9.82 -7.31 3.72
CA ARG A 75 10.66 -6.87 4.85
C ARG A 75 9.81 -6.43 6.03
N LEU A 76 8.77 -5.62 5.78
CA LEU A 76 7.85 -5.12 6.82
C LEU A 76 7.02 -6.25 7.43
N ALA A 77 6.53 -7.20 6.63
CA ALA A 77 5.81 -8.38 7.14
C ALA A 77 6.69 -9.23 8.08
N LYS A 78 7.97 -9.41 7.72
CA LYS A 78 8.95 -10.12 8.56
C LYS A 78 9.36 -9.34 9.81
N ALA A 79 9.36 -8.02 9.76
CA ALA A 79 9.62 -7.16 10.93
C ALA A 79 8.44 -7.20 11.92
N GLY A 80 7.20 -7.19 11.43
CA GLY A 80 6.01 -7.34 12.26
C GLY A 80 5.94 -8.68 13.01
N HIS A 81 6.42 -9.77 12.41
CA HIS A 81 6.52 -11.08 13.08
C HIS A 81 7.60 -11.15 14.17
N ARG A 82 8.64 -10.31 14.13
CA ARG A 82 9.71 -10.31 15.13
C ARG A 82 9.39 -9.49 16.39
N ASN A 83 8.37 -8.64 16.36
CA ASN A 83 7.98 -7.79 17.49
C ASN A 83 7.08 -8.46 18.54
N TYR A 84 6.78 -9.76 18.41
CA TYR A 84 5.99 -10.54 19.39
C TYR A 84 6.83 -11.58 20.16
N LEU A 85 8.16 -11.51 20.08
CA LEU A 85 9.09 -12.40 20.78
C LEU A 85 9.91 -11.59 21.81
N TYR A 86 9.23 -10.98 22.79
CA TYR A 86 9.83 -10.50 24.04
C TYR A 86 8.82 -10.69 25.17
#